data_AF-A0A7X3XB75-F1
#
_entry.id   AF-A0A7X3XB75-F1
#
_cell.length_a   1.000
_cell.length_b   1.000
_cell.length_c   1.000
_cell.angle_alpha   90.00
_cell.angle_beta   90.00
_cell.angle_gamma   90.00
#
_symmetry.space_group_name_H-M   'P 1'
#
loop_
_entity.id
_entity.type
_entity.pdbx_description
1 polymer ?
#
loop_
_entity_poly.entity_id
_entity_poly.type
_entity_poly.pdbx_seq_one_letter_code
_entity_poly.pdbx_strand_id
1 'polypeptide(L)' 'MQIKAEEISSIIQDKIKGFDQRVDVTETGYVIQVGDGIAKVYGLEGAMAGELLEFPGDVFGVALNLEEDSVGAVLMGSDT' A
#
# COMPACT_ATOMS: atom_id res chain seq x y z
N MET A 1 -26.93 10.54 22.71
CA MET A 1 -25.47 10.71 22.86
C MET A 1 -25.03 11.69 21.79
N GLN A 2 -24.70 12.92 22.19
CA GLN A 2 -24.35 14.01 21.29
C GLN A 2 -22.83 14.06 21.27
N ILE A 3 -22.21 13.53 20.21
CA ILE A 3 -20.76 13.56 20.03
C ILE A 3 -20.34 15.03 19.98
N LYS A 4 -19.52 15.48 20.93
CA LYS A 4 -19.05 16.86 20.97
C LYS A 4 -17.96 17.04 19.90
N ALA A 5 -18.07 18.09 19.09
CA ALA A 5 -17.12 18.40 18.02
C ALA A 5 -15.66 18.57 18.53
N GLU A 6 -15.51 18.91 19.81
CA GLU A 6 -14.23 19.05 20.51
C GLU A 6 -13.49 17.71 20.65
N GLU A 7 -14.19 16.60 20.88
CA GLU A 7 -13.60 15.26 20.94
C GLU A 7 -13.09 14.83 19.56
N ILE A 8 -13.87 15.08 18.50
CA ILE A 8 -13.47 14.76 17.13
C ILE A 8 -12.23 15.56 16.72
N SER A 9 -12.20 16.86 17.06
CA SER A 9 -11.05 17.73 16.75
C SER A 9 -9.78 17.30 17.47
N SER A 10 -9.89 16.85 18.73
CA SER A 10 -8.76 16.38 19.52
C SER A 10 -8.17 15.08 18.95
N ILE A 11 -9.02 14.14 18.56
CA ILE A 11 -8.59 12.86 17.93
C ILE A 11 -7.84 13.11 16.61
N ILE A 12 -8.32 14.05 15.80
CA ILE A 12 -7.65 14.40 14.53
C ILE A 12 -6.30 15.08 14.81
N GLN A 13 -6.23 16.02 15.76
CA GLN A 13 -4.97 16.67 16.13
C GLN A 13 -3.92 15.69 16.66
N ASP A 14 -4.32 14.72 17.47
CA ASP A 14 -3.41 13.73 18.01
C ASP A 14 -2.90 12.76 16.93
N LYS A 15 -3.75 12.39 15.96
CA LYS A 15 -3.32 11.63 14.77
C LYS A 15 -2.31 12.40 13.91
N ILE A 16 -2.49 13.72 13.75
CA ILE A 16 -1.57 14.56 12.98
C ILE A 16 -0.23 14.74 13.71
N LYS A 17 -0.23 14.91 15.04
CA LYS A 17 1.01 15.03 15.83
C LYS A 17 1.88 13.78 15.80
N GLY A 18 1.27 12.60 15.68
CA GLY A 18 1.95 11.31 15.56
C GLY A 18 2.38 10.94 14.14
N PHE A 19 2.09 11.79 13.14
CA PHE A 19 2.44 11.53 11.74
C PHE A 19 3.92 11.85 11.49
N ASP A 20 4.81 10.97 11.92
CA ASP A 20 6.23 11.00 11.54
C ASP A 20 6.34 10.40 10.13
N GLN A 21 6.40 11.28 9.11
CA GLN A 21 6.46 10.88 7.71
C GLN A 21 7.88 10.38 7.37
N ARG A 22 8.26 9.23 7.90
CA ARG A 22 9.39 8.46 7.38
C ARG A 22 8.86 7.65 6.21
N VAL A 23 9.18 8.09 4.99
CA VAL A 23 8.95 7.28 3.80
C VAL A 23 9.98 6.17 3.83
N ASP A 24 9.66 5.05 4.47
CA ASP A 24 10.48 3.84 4.45
C ASP A 24 10.34 3.21 3.05
N VAL A 25 11.34 3.47 2.21
CA VAL A 25 11.39 3.04 0.81
C VAL A 25 11.37 1.50 0.69
N THR A 26 11.72 0.78 1.77
CA THR A 26 11.64 -0.68 1.85
C THR A 26 10.23 -1.23 1.67
N GLU A 27 9.19 -0.48 2.06
CA GLU A 27 7.80 -0.94 2.06
C GLU A 27 6.96 -0.34 0.92
N THR A 28 7.54 0.52 0.08
CA THR A 28 6.83 1.14 -1.05
C THR A 28 7.53 0.84 -2.37
N GLY A 29 6.75 0.66 -3.43
CA GLY A 29 7.27 0.42 -4.78
C GLY A 29 6.52 1.21 -5.84
N TYR A 30 7.02 1.11 -7.07
CA TYR A 30 6.43 1.76 -8.25
C TYR A 30 5.99 0.71 -9.26
N VAL A 31 4.76 0.81 -9.75
CA VAL A 31 4.26 -0.08 -10.80
C VAL A 31 4.93 0.26 -12.13
N ILE A 32 5.69 -0.69 -12.68
CA ILE A 32 6.36 -0.56 -13.98
C ILE A 32 5.41 -0.95 -15.11
N GLN A 33 4.63 -2.02 -14.89
CA GLN A 33 3.76 -2.61 -15.91
C GLN A 33 2.56 -3.28 -15.25
N VAL A 34 1.41 -3.22 -15.92
CA VAL A 34 0.21 -4.01 -15.60
C VAL A 34 -0.28 -4.69 -16.87
N GLY A 35 -0.67 -5.96 -16.77
CA GLY A 35 -1.31 -6.69 -17.87
C GLY A 35 -1.92 -8.01 -17.39
N ASP A 36 -3.10 -8.35 -17.90
CA ASP A 36 -3.84 -9.58 -17.58
C ASP A 36 -3.97 -9.84 -16.06
N GLY A 37 -4.21 -8.78 -15.29
CA GLY A 37 -4.30 -8.87 -13.83
C GLY A 37 -2.98 -9.12 -13.09
N ILE A 38 -1.83 -8.99 -13.76
CA ILE A 38 -0.50 -9.07 -13.15
C ILE A 38 0.16 -7.70 -13.20
N ALA A 39 0.59 -7.20 -12.05
CA ALA A 39 1.38 -5.99 -11.91
C ALA A 39 2.85 -6.35 -11.64
N LYS A 40 3.77 -5.67 -12.34
CA LYS A 40 5.21 -5.71 -12.07
C LYS A 40 5.59 -4.44 -11.32
N VAL A 41 6.10 -4.61 -10.10
CA VAL A 41 6.41 -3.51 -9.18
C VAL A 41 7.92 -3.46 -8.94
N TYR A 42 8.53 -2.29 -9.09
CA TYR A 42 9.91 -2.03 -8.71
C TYR A 42 9.99 -1.59 -7.24
N GLY A 43 11.00 -2.04 -6.50
CA GLY A 43 11.13 -1.80 -5.07
C GLY A 43 10.44 -2.88 -4.25
N LEU A 44 9.77 -2.51 -3.15
CA LEU A 44 9.19 -3.46 -2.18
C LEU A 44 10.23 -4.47 -1.66
N GLU A 45 11.42 -3.99 -1.29
CA GLU A 45 12.52 -4.85 -0.79
C GLU A 45 12.12 -5.67 0.45
N GLY A 46 11.15 -5.18 1.24
CA GLY A 46 10.61 -5.89 2.40
C GLY A 46 9.50 -6.90 2.10
N ALA A 47 9.01 -6.99 0.86
CA ALA A 47 7.84 -7.80 0.55
C ALA A 47 8.12 -9.30 0.63
N MET A 48 7.18 -10.03 1.22
CA MET A 48 7.22 -11.49 1.33
C MET A 48 6.33 -12.14 0.26
N ALA A 49 6.72 -13.34 -0.16
CA ALA A 49 5.89 -14.13 -1.07
C ALA A 49 4.55 -14.48 -0.38
N GLY A 50 3.45 -14.23 -1.07
CA GLY A 50 2.10 -14.41 -0.54
C GLY A 50 1.59 -13.23 0.30
N GLU A 51 2.35 -12.15 0.41
CA GLU A 51 1.91 -10.94 1.11
C GLU A 51 0.85 -10.17 0.32
N LEU A 52 -0.07 -9.53 1.06
CA LEU A 52 -1.09 -8.66 0.50
C LEU A 52 -0.48 -7.27 0.24
N LEU A 53 -0.52 -6.83 -1.00
CA LEU A 53 -0.07 -5.52 -1.43
C LEU A 53 -1.27 -4.61 -1.68
N GLU A 54 -1.20 -3.38 -1.21
CA GLU A 54 -2.18 -2.35 -1.48
C GLU A 54 -1.73 -1.53 -2.71
N PHE A 55 -2.62 -1.43 -3.69
CA PHE A 55 -2.44 -0.63 -4.89
C PHE A 55 -3.34 0.61 -4.83
N PRO A 56 -3.00 1.68 -5.57
CA PRO A 56 -3.86 2.85 -5.68
C PRO A 56 -5.27 2.49 -6.16
N GLY A 57 -6.30 3.12 -5.58
CA GLY A 57 -7.69 2.91 -5.97
C GLY A 57 -8.40 1.77 -5.22
N ASP A 58 -7.99 1.50 -3.98
CA ASP A 58 -8.55 0.44 -3.12
C ASP A 58 -8.47 -0.97 -3.76
N VAL A 59 -7.47 -1.18 -4.62
CA VAL A 59 -7.18 -2.47 -5.25
C VAL A 59 -6.14 -3.19 -4.40
N PHE A 60 -6.39 -4.48 -4.14
CA PHE A 60 -5.43 -5.33 -3.46
C PHE A 60 -4.81 -6.29 -4.44
N GLY A 61 -3.58 -6.71 -4.18
CA GLY A 61 -2.92 -7.78 -4.90
C GLY A 61 -2.13 -8.67 -3.97
N VAL A 62 -1.63 -9.78 -4.50
CA VAL A 62 -0.76 -10.70 -3.77
C VAL A 62 0.58 -10.82 -4.47
N ALA A 63 1.66 -10.61 -3.72
CA ALA A 63 3.02 -10.84 -4.19
C ALA A 63 3.22 -12.34 -4.49
N LEU A 64 3.46 -12.68 -5.75
CA LEU A 64 3.69 -14.07 -6.19
C LEU A 64 5.17 -14.34 -6.40
N ASN A 65 5.82 -13.48 -7.19
CA ASN A 65 7.22 -13.64 -7.57
C ASN A 65 8.05 -12.52 -6.97
N LEU A 66 9.14 -12.86 -6.29
CA LEU A 66 10.15 -11.92 -5.83
C LEU A 66 11.40 -12.10 -6.70
N GLU A 67 11.59 -11.19 -7.65
CA GLU A 67 12.82 -11.07 -8.45
C GLU A 67 13.82 -10.14 -7.73
N GLU A 68 15.08 -10.11 -8.17
CA GLU A 68 16.12 -9.29 -7.55
C GLU A 68 15.80 -7.80 -7.54
N ASP A 69 15.19 -7.31 -8.63
CA ASP A 69 14.86 -5.90 -8.82
C ASP A 69 13.35 -5.61 -8.87
N SER A 70 12.49 -6.63 -8.75
CA SER A 70 11.05 -6.42 -8.90
C SER A 70 10.18 -7.50 -8.27
N VAL A 71 8.95 -7.13 -7.95
CA VAL A 71 7.91 -8.01 -7.42
C VAL A 71 6.80 -8.17 -8.45
N GLY A 72 6.48 -9.41 -8.80
CA GLY A 72 5.30 -9.76 -9.57
C GLY A 72 4.12 -9.99 -8.64
N ALA A 73 3.07 -9.19 -8.79
CA ALA A 73 1.86 -9.26 -7.98
C ALA A 73 0.63 -9.55 -8.83
N VAL A 74 -0.24 -10.46 -8.37
CA VAL A 74 -1.56 -10.66 -8.99
C VAL A 74 -2.57 -9.72 -8.34
N LEU A 75 -3.28 -8.96 -9.15
CA LEU A 75 -4.33 -8.05 -8.72
C LEU A 75 -5.61 -8.84 -8.42
N MET A 76 -6.21 -8.57 -7.26
CA MET A 76 -7.49 -9.11 -6.79
C MET A 76 -8.64 -8.14 -7.10
N GLY A 77 -8.60 -7.52 -8.28
CA GLY A 77 -9.55 -6.51 -8.72
C GLY A 77 -9.49 -6.32 -10.24
N SER A 78 -10.20 -5.34 -10.76
CA SER A 78 -10.02 -4.91 -12.15
C SER A 78 -8.66 -4.22 -12.31
N ASP A 79 -8.00 -4.47 -13.45
CA ASP A 79 -6.79 -3.77 -13.90
C ASP A 79 -7.11 -2.42 -14.57
N THR A 80 -8.38 -1.98 -14.49
CA THR A 80 -8.95 -0.72 -15.00
C THR A 80 -9.49 0.10 -13.83
#